data_AF-F7B276-F1
#
_entry.id   AF-F7B276-F1
#
_cell.length_a   1.000
_cell.length_b   1.000
_cell.length_c   1.000
_cell.angle_alpha   90.00
_cell.angle_beta   90.00
_cell.angle_gamma   90.00
#
_symmetry.space_group_name_H-M   'P 1'
#
loop_
_entity.id
_entity.type
_entity.pdbx_description
1 polymer ?
#
loop_
_entity_poly.entity_id
_entity_poly.type
_entity_poly.pdbx_seq_one_letter_code
_entity_poly.pdbx_strand_id
1 'polypeptide(L)'
;HGIAEHNFCRNPDGDHKPWCFVKVNSEKVKWEYCDVTVCPVPDTPNPVESLLEPVMELPGFESCGKTEVAEHAVKRIYGGFKSTAGKHPWQVSLQTSLPLTTSMPQGHFCGGALIHPCWVLTAAHCTDINTKHLKVVLGDQDLKKTESHEQTFRVEKILKYSQYNERDEIPHNDIALLKLKPVGGHCALESRYVKTVCLPSDPFPSGTECHISGWGVTET
;
A
#
# COMPACT_ATOMS: atom_id res chain seq x y z
N HIS A 1 -13.76 -30.89 -12.66
CA HIS A 1 -13.15 -29.57 -12.89
C HIS A 1 -14.22 -28.50 -12.80
N GLY A 2 -14.29 -27.87 -11.64
CA GLY A 2 -15.32 -26.94 -11.20
C GLY A 2 -15.23 -26.88 -9.68
N ILE A 3 -15.29 -25.69 -9.09
CA ILE A 3 -15.04 -25.44 -7.66
C ILE A 3 -16.22 -25.98 -6.79
N ALA A 4 -17.29 -26.49 -7.42
CA ALA A 4 -18.45 -27.11 -6.77
C ALA A 4 -19.07 -28.22 -7.66
N GLU A 5 -19.97 -29.04 -7.10
CA GLU A 5 -20.71 -30.12 -7.80
C GLU A 5 -21.84 -29.60 -8.72
N HIS A 6 -21.53 -28.63 -9.58
CA HIS A 6 -22.47 -28.10 -10.56
C HIS A 6 -21.76 -27.51 -11.78
N ASN A 7 -22.48 -27.36 -12.89
CA ASN A 7 -21.98 -26.79 -14.14
C ASN A 7 -22.39 -25.32 -14.36
N PHE A 8 -22.83 -24.62 -13.31
CA PHE A 8 -23.21 -23.21 -13.41
C PHE A 8 -22.01 -22.29 -13.63
N CYS A 9 -22.22 -21.21 -14.39
CA CYS A 9 -21.25 -20.15 -14.59
C CYS A 9 -20.89 -19.45 -13.27
N ARG A 10 -19.61 -19.16 -13.08
CA ARG A 10 -19.07 -18.51 -11.89
C ARG A 10 -17.97 -17.53 -12.28
N ASN A 11 -17.63 -16.66 -11.36
CA ASN A 11 -16.54 -15.70 -11.51
C ASN A 11 -15.61 -15.76 -10.28
N PRO A 12 -14.95 -16.90 -10.03
CA PRO A 12 -14.14 -17.09 -8.83
C PRO A 12 -12.84 -16.26 -8.81
N ASP A 13 -12.42 -15.76 -9.97
CA ASP A 13 -11.20 -15.02 -10.25
C ASP A 13 -11.42 -13.49 -10.37
N GLY A 14 -12.67 -13.03 -10.20
CA GLY A 14 -12.99 -11.60 -10.26
C GLY A 14 -12.85 -10.99 -11.65
N ASP A 15 -12.99 -11.78 -12.71
CA ASP A 15 -12.98 -11.33 -14.10
C ASP A 15 -14.22 -10.46 -14.41
N HIS A 16 -14.27 -9.83 -15.58
CA HIS A 16 -15.34 -8.92 -15.95
C HIS A 16 -16.71 -9.60 -16.16
N LYS A 17 -16.74 -10.92 -16.38
CA LYS A 17 -17.96 -11.73 -16.54
C LYS A 17 -17.79 -13.15 -16.00
N PRO A 18 -18.86 -13.78 -15.49
CA PRO A 18 -18.82 -15.19 -15.14
C PRO A 18 -18.59 -16.07 -16.38
N TRP A 19 -17.80 -17.13 -16.20
CA TRP A 19 -17.39 -18.04 -17.26
C TRP A 19 -17.57 -19.51 -16.83
N CYS A 20 -17.50 -20.43 -17.78
CA CYS A 20 -17.51 -21.86 -17.53
C CYS A 20 -16.71 -22.63 -18.58
N PHE A 21 -16.45 -23.92 -18.31
CA PHE A 21 -15.82 -24.83 -19.27
C PHE A 21 -16.86 -25.48 -20.19
N VAL A 22 -16.64 -25.37 -21.49
CA VAL A 22 -17.44 -25.96 -22.56
C VAL A 22 -16.66 -27.09 -23.25
N LYS A 23 -17.33 -28.21 -23.51
CA LYS A 23 -16.75 -29.30 -24.31
C LYS A 23 -16.86 -28.96 -25.79
N VAL A 24 -15.72 -28.87 -26.47
CA VAL A 24 -15.64 -28.61 -27.92
C VAL A 24 -15.74 -29.92 -28.70
N ASN A 25 -15.17 -31.00 -28.18
CA ASN A 25 -15.35 -32.38 -28.66
C ASN A 25 -15.08 -33.37 -27.51
N SER A 26 -15.06 -34.67 -27.79
CA SER A 26 -14.86 -35.74 -26.79
C SER A 26 -13.55 -35.64 -26.00
N GLU A 27 -12.53 -34.95 -26.52
CA GLU A 27 -11.20 -34.86 -25.92
C GLU A 27 -10.74 -33.43 -25.59
N LYS A 28 -11.48 -32.40 -26.05
CA LYS A 28 -11.08 -30.99 -25.95
C LYS A 28 -12.12 -30.16 -25.21
N VAL A 29 -11.66 -29.49 -24.16
CA VAL A 29 -12.45 -28.57 -23.35
C VAL A 29 -11.85 -27.17 -23.48
N LYS A 30 -12.69 -26.15 -23.62
CA LYS A 30 -12.31 -24.72 -23.67
C LYS A 30 -13.13 -23.97 -22.62
N TRP A 31 -12.71 -22.81 -22.17
CA TRP A 31 -13.55 -21.93 -21.34
C TRP A 31 -14.14 -20.80 -22.20
N GLU A 32 -15.36 -20.37 -21.87
CA GLU A 32 -16.05 -19.24 -22.51
C GLU A 32 -16.87 -18.45 -21.48
N TYR A 33 -17.12 -17.18 -21.77
CA TYR A 33 -17.98 -16.33 -20.95
C TYR A 33 -19.45 -16.72 -21.09
N CYS A 34 -20.18 -16.57 -19.98
CA CYS A 34 -21.61 -16.78 -19.97
C CYS A 34 -22.35 -15.46 -20.18
N ASP A 35 -23.46 -15.55 -20.90
CA ASP A 35 -24.37 -14.41 -21.09
C ASP A 35 -25.33 -14.33 -19.89
N VAL A 36 -24.88 -13.62 -18.86
CA VAL A 36 -25.67 -13.38 -17.64
C VAL A 36 -26.24 -11.98 -17.71
N THR A 37 -27.57 -11.90 -17.69
CA THR A 37 -28.30 -10.62 -17.66
C THR A 37 -27.88 -9.84 -16.44
N VAL A 38 -27.39 -8.61 -16.67
CA VAL A 38 -27.12 -7.68 -15.59
C VAL A 38 -28.45 -7.37 -14.91
N CYS A 39 -28.48 -7.46 -13.58
CA CYS A 39 -29.67 -7.11 -12.82
C CYS A 39 -30.10 -5.68 -13.19
N PRO A 40 -31.39 -5.45 -13.50
CA PRO A 40 -31.89 -4.09 -13.68
C PRO A 40 -31.57 -3.28 -12.43
N VAL A 41 -30.84 -2.18 -12.60
CA VAL A 41 -30.68 -1.22 -11.51
C VAL A 41 -32.06 -0.60 -11.31
N PRO A 42 -32.68 -0.70 -10.12
CA PRO A 42 -33.95 -0.03 -9.89
C PRO A 42 -33.75 1.48 -9.99
N ASP A 43 -34.41 2.12 -10.96
CA ASP A 43 -34.58 3.57 -11.00
C ASP A 43 -35.58 3.97 -9.89
N THR A 44 -35.11 3.94 -8.65
CA THR A 44 -35.82 4.54 -7.51
C THR A 44 -34.85 5.48 -6.81
N PRO A 45 -35.17 6.78 -6.65
CA PRO A 45 -34.43 7.61 -5.73
C PRO A 45 -34.72 7.08 -4.32
N ASN A 46 -33.74 6.40 -3.73
CA ASN A 46 -33.82 5.96 -2.35
C ASN A 46 -33.90 7.20 -1.43
N PRO A 47 -34.96 7.41 -0.62
CA PRO A 47 -35.00 8.49 0.36
C PRO A 47 -34.11 8.23 1.60
N VAL A 48 -33.13 7.33 1.49
CA VAL A 48 -32.14 7.04 2.55
C VAL A 48 -30.73 7.46 2.12
N GLU A 49 -30.63 8.22 1.04
CA GLU A 49 -29.39 8.83 0.56
C GLU A 49 -29.34 10.31 0.97
N SER A 50 -29.38 10.58 2.29
CA SER A 50 -29.18 11.94 2.80
C SER A 50 -28.39 12.06 4.11
N LEU A 51 -27.69 11.01 4.56
CA LEU A 51 -26.79 11.12 5.73
C LEU A 51 -25.44 10.41 5.59
N LEU A 52 -25.05 9.95 4.41
CA LEU A 52 -23.65 9.64 4.14
C LEU A 52 -23.11 10.80 3.32
N GLU A 53 -22.29 11.64 3.97
CA GLU A 53 -21.44 12.58 3.26
C GLU A 53 -20.79 11.86 2.08
N PRO A 54 -20.64 12.50 0.90
CA PRO A 54 -19.92 11.88 -0.19
C PRO A 54 -18.54 11.54 0.36
N VAL A 55 -18.22 10.25 0.47
CA VAL A 55 -16.84 9.82 0.60
C VAL A 55 -16.22 10.34 -0.69
N MET A 56 -15.60 11.50 -0.63
CA MET A 56 -14.81 12.03 -1.72
C MET A 56 -13.86 10.90 -2.08
N GLU A 57 -14.10 10.22 -3.20
CA GLU A 57 -13.07 9.40 -3.80
C GLU A 57 -11.91 10.36 -4.05
N LEU A 58 -10.94 10.34 -3.14
CA LEU A 58 -9.72 11.08 -3.37
C LEU A 58 -9.15 10.49 -4.67
N PRO A 59 -8.75 11.32 -5.65
CA PRO A 59 -8.10 10.81 -6.85
C PRO A 59 -6.83 10.07 -6.43
N GLY A 60 -6.91 8.74 -6.48
CA GLY A 60 -5.82 7.82 -6.19
C GLY A 60 -4.89 7.68 -7.39
N PHE A 61 -3.80 6.93 -7.21
CA PHE A 61 -2.95 6.51 -8.34
C PHE A 61 -3.67 5.47 -9.19
N GLU A 62 -3.30 5.36 -10.48
CA GLU A 62 -4.00 4.49 -11.44
C GLU A 62 -3.90 3.00 -11.06
N SER A 63 -2.83 2.60 -10.36
CA SER A 63 -2.68 1.26 -9.84
C SER A 63 -1.84 1.21 -8.55
N CYS A 64 -2.20 0.30 -7.64
CA CYS A 64 -1.41 0.00 -6.44
C CYS A 64 -0.59 -1.28 -6.61
N GLY A 65 0.46 -1.45 -5.80
CA GLY A 65 1.21 -2.70 -5.64
C GLY A 65 2.02 -3.15 -6.86
N LYS A 66 2.07 -2.36 -7.93
CA LYS A 66 2.81 -2.67 -9.16
C LYS A 66 4.11 -1.87 -9.22
N THR A 67 5.23 -2.54 -9.39
CA THR A 67 6.53 -1.92 -9.67
C THR A 67 6.86 -2.00 -11.16
N GLU A 68 7.51 -0.96 -11.69
CA GLU A 68 8.01 -0.94 -13.08
C GLU A 68 9.40 -1.58 -13.20
N VAL A 69 10.04 -1.91 -12.07
CA VAL A 69 11.36 -2.53 -12.05
C VAL A 69 11.20 -4.05 -11.97
N ALA A 70 11.70 -4.75 -13.01
CA ALA A 70 11.55 -6.19 -13.14
C ALA A 70 12.07 -6.98 -11.92
N GLU A 71 11.25 -7.91 -11.44
CA GLU A 71 11.62 -8.84 -10.39
C GLU A 71 12.70 -9.81 -10.89
N HIS A 72 13.87 -9.76 -10.26
CA HIS A 72 14.84 -10.83 -10.36
C HIS A 72 14.61 -11.78 -9.19
N ALA A 73 14.48 -13.08 -9.48
CA ALA A 73 14.33 -14.12 -8.46
C ALA A 73 15.49 -14.06 -7.46
N VAL A 74 15.20 -13.66 -6.23
CA VAL A 74 16.20 -13.57 -5.17
C VAL A 74 16.26 -14.92 -4.47
N LYS A 75 17.42 -15.58 -4.48
CA LYS A 75 17.67 -16.75 -3.63
C LYS A 75 17.91 -16.30 -2.18
N ARG A 76 17.54 -17.15 -1.22
CA ARG A 76 17.73 -16.91 0.23
C ARG A 76 19.18 -16.50 0.54
N ILE A 77 19.37 -15.27 1.03
CA ILE A 77 20.66 -14.73 1.47
C ILE A 77 20.46 -14.00 2.81
N TYR A 78 21.37 -14.23 3.75
CA TYR A 78 21.42 -13.55 5.05
C TYR A 78 21.95 -12.12 4.88
N GLY A 79 21.32 -11.11 5.50
CA GLY A 79 21.72 -9.69 5.39
C GLY A 79 21.09 -8.90 4.22
N GLY A 80 20.26 -9.56 3.38
CA GLY A 80 19.57 -8.90 2.27
C GLY A 80 20.52 -8.49 1.12
N PHE A 81 19.99 -7.71 0.18
CA PHE A 81 20.75 -7.13 -0.93
C PHE A 81 20.34 -5.67 -1.13
N LYS A 82 21.24 -4.84 -1.66
CA LYS A 82 20.91 -3.47 -2.03
C LYS A 82 19.77 -3.48 -3.06
N SER A 83 18.62 -2.94 -2.71
CA SER A 83 17.50 -2.80 -3.63
C SER A 83 17.85 -1.86 -4.78
N THR A 84 17.13 -1.92 -5.90
CA THR A 84 17.28 -0.95 -6.99
C THR A 84 16.27 0.19 -6.82
N ALA A 85 16.65 1.40 -7.22
CA ALA A 85 15.75 2.56 -7.13
C ALA A 85 14.42 2.28 -7.86
N GLY A 86 13.30 2.52 -7.18
CA GLY A 86 11.96 2.26 -7.70
C GLY A 86 11.50 0.80 -7.61
N LYS A 87 12.29 -0.13 -7.05
CA LYS A 87 11.85 -1.52 -6.84
C LYS A 87 10.71 -1.61 -5.82
N HIS A 88 10.74 -0.78 -4.78
CA HIS A 88 9.68 -0.66 -3.78
C HIS A 88 9.15 0.80 -3.77
N PRO A 89 8.39 1.21 -4.79
CA PRO A 89 8.03 2.62 -5.00
C PRO A 89 7.06 3.19 -3.96
N TRP A 90 6.51 2.34 -3.09
CA TRP A 90 5.69 2.71 -1.93
C TRP A 90 6.51 2.91 -0.65
N GLN A 91 7.82 2.64 -0.67
CA GLN A 91 8.68 2.80 0.50
C GLN A 91 8.73 4.28 0.92
N VAL A 92 8.45 4.52 2.19
CA VAL A 92 8.54 5.85 2.81
C VAL A 92 9.74 5.89 3.75
N SER A 93 10.44 7.01 3.73
CA SER A 93 11.42 7.42 4.73
C SER A 93 10.81 8.52 5.62
N LEU A 94 10.56 8.22 6.89
CA LEU A 94 10.19 9.22 7.88
C LEU A 94 11.47 9.87 8.41
N GLN A 95 11.54 11.19 8.26
CA GLN A 95 12.71 11.97 8.64
C GLN A 95 12.36 13.05 9.66
N THR A 96 13.26 13.32 10.58
CA THR A 96 13.17 14.44 11.53
C THR A 96 14.15 15.55 11.13
N SER A 97 13.72 16.81 11.21
CA SER A 97 14.59 17.96 10.99
C SER A 97 15.40 18.37 12.22
N LEU A 98 15.16 17.75 13.37
CA LEU A 98 15.90 17.99 14.62
C LEU A 98 16.39 16.65 15.19
N PRO A 99 17.54 16.64 15.91
CA PRO A 99 17.93 15.48 16.70
C PRO A 99 16.86 15.18 17.74
N LEU A 100 16.40 13.93 17.81
CA LEU A 100 15.42 13.48 18.81
C LEU A 100 16.10 13.07 20.12
N THR A 101 17.30 12.50 20.01
CA THR A 101 18.18 12.12 21.13
C THR A 101 19.64 12.28 20.72
N THR A 102 20.59 12.12 21.66
CA THR A 102 22.02 12.02 21.33
C THR A 102 22.34 10.82 20.43
N SER A 103 21.53 9.77 20.49
CA SER A 103 21.64 8.56 19.65
C SER A 103 20.82 8.62 18.36
N MET A 104 19.93 9.61 18.19
CA MET A 104 19.05 9.78 17.03
C MET A 104 19.26 11.17 16.41
N PRO A 105 20.25 11.32 15.51
CA PRO A 105 20.51 12.58 14.82
C PRO A 105 19.35 12.98 13.90
N GLN A 106 19.43 14.19 13.33
CA GLN A 106 18.47 14.56 12.29
C GLN A 106 18.55 13.59 11.10
N GLY A 107 17.45 13.43 10.37
CA GLY A 107 17.36 12.55 9.20
C GLY A 107 16.41 11.38 9.40
N HIS A 108 16.62 10.31 8.65
CA HIS A 108 15.80 9.09 8.69
C HIS A 108 15.79 8.45 10.07
N PHE A 109 14.61 8.06 10.54
CA PHE A 109 14.46 7.34 11.81
C PHE A 109 13.41 6.23 11.77
N CYS A 110 12.44 6.27 10.85
CA CYS A 110 11.42 5.24 10.69
C CYS A 110 11.06 5.02 9.22
N GLY A 111 10.52 3.85 8.93
CA GLY A 111 9.89 3.53 7.64
C GLY A 111 8.39 3.80 7.63
N GLY A 112 7.78 3.61 6.46
CA GLY A 112 6.33 3.59 6.26
C GLY A 112 5.99 3.11 4.86
N ALA A 113 4.70 3.09 4.53
CA ALA A 113 4.20 2.74 3.21
C ALA A 113 3.21 3.80 2.69
N LEU A 114 3.39 4.25 1.45
CA LEU A 114 2.41 5.08 0.78
C LEU A 114 1.22 4.20 0.36
N ILE A 115 0.03 4.46 0.91
CA ILE A 115 -1.19 3.69 0.62
C ILE A 115 -2.19 4.48 -0.23
N HIS A 116 -2.02 5.80 -0.27
CA HIS A 116 -2.79 6.74 -1.09
C HIS A 116 -1.90 7.96 -1.36
N PRO A 117 -2.06 8.72 -2.47
CA PRO A 117 -1.28 9.92 -2.75
C PRO A 117 -1.08 10.90 -1.58
N CYS A 118 -2.07 11.00 -0.69
CA CYS A 118 -2.07 11.87 0.50
C CYS A 118 -1.95 11.12 1.84
N TRP A 119 -1.82 9.79 1.85
CA TRP A 119 -1.81 9.00 3.07
C TRP A 119 -0.66 8.02 3.12
N VAL A 120 0.09 8.09 4.22
CA VAL A 120 1.14 7.14 4.57
C VAL A 120 0.69 6.32 5.78
N LEU A 121 0.89 5.02 5.70
CA LEU A 121 0.78 4.09 6.81
C LEU A 121 2.13 3.92 7.50
N THR A 122 2.15 3.93 8.83
CA THR A 122 3.35 3.71 9.65
C THR A 122 2.98 3.09 10.99
N ALA A 123 3.98 2.70 11.78
CA ALA A 123 3.80 2.35 13.17
C ALA A 123 3.42 3.59 14.01
N ALA A 124 2.63 3.40 15.07
CA ALA A 124 2.20 4.47 15.97
C ALA A 124 3.37 5.01 16.81
N HIS A 125 4.29 4.16 17.26
CA HIS A 125 5.47 4.58 18.03
C HIS A 125 6.39 5.52 17.22
N CYS A 126 6.41 5.41 15.88
CA CYS A 126 7.15 6.32 15.00
C CYS A 126 6.57 7.74 14.97
N THR A 127 5.45 8.01 15.63
CA THR A 127 4.70 9.27 15.50
C THR A 127 4.71 10.13 16.77
N ASP A 128 5.47 9.75 17.80
CA ASP A 128 5.73 10.56 19.01
C ASP A 128 6.75 11.67 18.75
N ILE A 129 6.51 12.44 17.69
CA ILE A 129 7.32 13.56 17.23
C ILE A 129 6.41 14.75 16.87
N ASN A 130 6.90 15.96 17.10
CA ASN A 130 6.20 17.16 16.66
C ASN A 130 6.13 17.21 15.12
N THR A 131 4.92 17.36 14.59
CA THR A 131 4.65 17.43 13.12
C THR A 131 5.45 18.51 12.40
N LYS A 132 5.89 19.58 13.09
CA LYS A 132 6.75 20.62 12.52
C LYS A 132 8.13 20.10 12.09
N HIS A 133 8.60 19.03 12.73
CA HIS A 133 9.91 18.44 12.49
C HIS A 133 9.83 17.14 11.69
N LEU A 134 8.64 16.52 11.62
CA LEU A 134 8.38 15.33 10.84
C LEU A 134 8.24 15.63 9.34
N LYS A 135 9.03 14.93 8.53
CA LYS A 135 8.97 14.92 7.07
C LYS A 135 8.74 13.49 6.57
N VAL A 136 8.00 13.41 5.49
CA VAL A 136 7.82 12.19 4.68
C VAL A 136 8.62 12.37 3.41
N VAL A 137 9.54 11.46 3.12
CA VAL A 137 10.29 11.42 1.86
C VAL A 137 9.92 10.15 1.11
N LEU A 138 9.49 10.32 -0.15
CA LEU A 138 9.08 9.26 -1.07
C LEU A 138 10.09 9.15 -2.21
N GLY A 139 10.28 7.95 -2.74
CA GLY A 139 11.17 7.71 -3.87
C GLY A 139 12.66 7.85 -3.55
N ASP A 140 13.04 8.01 -2.29
CA ASP A 140 14.43 8.00 -1.81
C ASP A 140 15.03 6.59 -1.94
N GLN A 141 16.33 6.50 -2.23
CA GLN A 141 17.10 5.28 -2.31
C GLN A 141 18.40 5.36 -1.48
N ASP A 142 19.15 6.47 -1.55
CA ASP A 142 20.40 6.68 -0.81
C ASP A 142 20.26 7.83 0.18
N LEU A 143 19.99 7.52 1.47
CA LEU A 143 19.79 8.50 2.55
C LEU A 143 20.92 9.54 2.72
N LYS A 144 22.08 9.33 2.11
CA LYS A 144 23.22 10.27 2.16
C LYS A 144 23.18 11.32 1.06
N LYS A 145 22.27 11.20 0.08
CA LYS A 145 22.19 12.06 -1.10
C LYS A 145 20.76 12.54 -1.25
N THR A 146 20.61 13.68 -1.91
CA THR A 146 19.31 14.12 -2.41
C THR A 146 19.23 13.73 -3.87
N GLU A 147 18.26 12.88 -4.20
CA GLU A 147 18.00 12.34 -5.52
C GLU A 147 16.88 13.11 -6.21
N SER A 148 16.97 13.28 -7.53
CA SER A 148 16.04 14.12 -8.29
C SER A 148 14.61 13.58 -8.36
N HIS A 149 14.42 12.30 -8.04
CA HIS A 149 13.14 11.62 -8.03
C HIS A 149 12.44 11.63 -6.66
N GLU A 150 13.07 12.21 -5.64
CA GLU A 150 12.48 12.32 -4.31
C GLU A 150 11.30 13.31 -4.29
N GLN A 151 10.27 12.95 -3.52
CA GLN A 151 9.19 13.87 -3.18
C GLN A 151 9.11 14.01 -1.66
N THR A 152 9.29 15.24 -1.17
CA THR A 152 9.28 15.53 0.27
C THR A 152 8.03 16.28 0.68
N PHE A 153 7.33 15.77 1.69
CA PHE A 153 6.11 16.36 2.25
C PHE A 153 6.26 16.60 3.75
N ARG A 154 5.63 17.67 4.24
CA ARG A 154 5.35 17.82 5.67
C ARG A 154 4.09 17.02 6.02
N VAL A 155 3.94 16.67 7.30
CA VAL A 155 2.72 16.03 7.80
C VAL A 155 1.71 17.09 8.22
N GLU A 156 0.49 17.01 7.69
CA GLU A 156 -0.64 17.85 8.08
C GLU A 156 -1.29 17.34 9.37
N LYS A 157 -1.54 16.02 9.43
CA LYS A 157 -2.23 15.38 10.54
C LYS A 157 -1.67 13.99 10.81
N ILE A 158 -1.57 13.63 12.09
CA ILE A 158 -1.26 12.28 12.57
C ILE A 158 -2.56 11.70 13.12
N LEU A 159 -2.92 10.50 12.67
CA LEU A 159 -4.05 9.72 13.18
C LEU A 159 -3.48 8.41 13.74
N LYS A 160 -3.16 8.42 15.04
CA LYS A 160 -2.80 7.19 15.75
C LYS A 160 -4.05 6.37 16.01
N TYR A 161 -3.94 5.05 15.92
CA TYR A 161 -5.05 4.20 16.31
C TYR A 161 -5.36 4.36 17.81
N SER A 162 -6.64 4.51 18.14
CA SER A 162 -7.08 4.90 19.49
C SER A 162 -6.79 3.86 20.57
N GLN A 163 -6.60 2.60 20.18
CA GLN A 163 -6.27 1.50 21.09
C GLN A 163 -4.78 1.13 21.05
N TYR A 164 -3.91 1.99 20.49
CA TYR A 164 -2.47 1.80 20.61
C TYR A 164 -2.05 1.86 22.09
N ASN A 165 -1.26 0.88 22.53
CA ASN A 165 -0.80 0.77 23.91
C ASN A 165 0.59 0.11 23.96
N GLU A 166 1.51 0.69 24.73
CA GLU A 166 2.90 0.22 24.87
C GLU A 166 3.33 0.24 26.35
N ARG A 167 2.47 -0.30 27.24
CA ARG A 167 2.76 -0.32 28.69
C ARG A 167 3.70 -1.44 29.12
N ASP A 168 3.71 -2.56 28.41
CA ASP A 168 4.39 -3.80 28.83
C ASP A 168 5.57 -4.14 27.90
N GLU A 169 6.24 -3.13 27.33
CA GLU A 169 7.32 -3.25 26.32
C GLU A 169 6.91 -3.90 24.98
N ILE A 170 5.69 -4.44 24.89
CA ILE A 170 5.10 -4.98 23.67
C ILE A 170 4.11 -3.95 23.12
N PRO A 171 4.37 -3.37 21.93
CA PRO A 171 3.47 -2.42 21.32
C PRO A 171 2.24 -3.14 20.75
N HIS A 172 1.05 -2.82 21.27
CA HIS A 172 -0.24 -3.34 20.82
C HIS A 172 -0.93 -2.32 19.91
N ASN A 173 -1.53 -2.78 18.81
CA ASN A 173 -2.19 -1.93 17.81
C ASN A 173 -1.31 -0.77 17.33
N ASP A 174 -0.04 -1.07 17.07
CA ASP A 174 1.00 -0.10 16.71
C ASP A 174 0.88 0.36 15.25
N ILE A 175 -0.17 1.14 14.98
CA ILE A 175 -0.52 1.60 13.64
C ILE A 175 -1.01 3.04 13.66
N ALA A 176 -0.55 3.83 12.70
CA ALA A 176 -0.93 5.22 12.51
C ALA A 176 -0.98 5.60 11.03
N LEU A 177 -1.84 6.57 10.72
CA LEU A 177 -1.91 7.22 9.42
C LEU A 177 -1.33 8.64 9.50
N LEU A 178 -0.53 8.99 8.50
CA LEU A 178 -0.04 10.34 8.30
C LEU A 178 -0.73 10.94 7.08
N LYS A 179 -1.42 12.07 7.28
CA LYS A 179 -1.96 12.88 6.18
C LYS A 179 -0.87 13.83 5.70
N LEU A 180 -0.53 13.76 4.41
CA LEU A 180 0.48 14.62 3.81
C LEU A 180 -0.08 16.03 3.62
N LYS A 181 0.72 17.05 3.91
CA LYS A 181 0.39 18.44 3.60
C LYS A 181 0.63 18.68 2.11
N PRO A 182 -0.38 19.08 1.31
CA PRO A 182 -0.20 19.35 -0.11
C PRO A 182 0.85 20.44 -0.38
N VAL A 183 1.61 20.26 -1.47
CA VAL A 183 2.55 21.24 -2.01
C VAL A 183 2.03 21.61 -3.40
N GLY A 184 1.83 22.90 -3.69
CA GLY A 184 1.28 23.31 -5.00
C GLY A 184 -0.13 22.78 -5.29
N GLY A 185 -0.90 22.41 -4.26
CA GLY A 185 -2.25 21.88 -4.40
C GLY A 185 -2.35 20.35 -4.60
N HIS A 186 -1.23 19.63 -4.65
CA HIS A 186 -1.19 18.18 -4.79
C HIS A 186 -0.37 17.52 -3.67
N CYS A 187 -0.65 16.24 -3.40
CA CYS A 187 0.20 15.40 -2.54
C CYS A 187 1.24 14.67 -3.41
N ALA A 188 1.53 13.41 -3.12
CA ALA A 188 2.43 12.60 -3.93
C ALA A 188 1.94 12.51 -5.37
N LEU A 189 2.85 12.65 -6.32
CA LEU A 189 2.61 12.45 -7.73
C LEU A 189 3.15 11.07 -8.14
N GLU A 190 2.38 10.33 -8.92
CA GLU A 190 2.80 9.00 -9.37
C GLU A 190 4.04 9.10 -10.28
N SER A 191 5.00 8.20 -10.07
CA SER A 191 6.14 8.00 -10.95
C SER A 191 6.65 6.56 -10.82
N ARG A 192 7.63 6.18 -11.64
CA ARG A 192 8.33 4.89 -11.48
C ARG A 192 9.01 4.69 -10.11
N TYR A 193 9.19 5.75 -9.33
CA TYR A 193 9.83 5.73 -8.00
C TYR A 193 8.83 5.95 -6.85
N VAL A 194 7.62 6.44 -7.16
CA VAL A 194 6.60 6.80 -6.18
C VAL A 194 5.26 6.23 -6.63
N LYS A 195 4.81 5.15 -5.97
CA LYS A 195 3.51 4.50 -6.19
C LYS A 195 2.94 4.05 -4.86
N THR A 196 1.66 3.68 -4.84
CA THR A 196 1.00 3.17 -3.63
C THR A 196 1.12 1.66 -3.54
N VAL A 197 1.19 1.12 -2.32
CA VAL A 197 0.99 -0.32 -2.07
C VAL A 197 -0.51 -0.62 -1.94
N CYS A 198 -0.93 -1.82 -2.34
CA CYS A 198 -2.31 -2.25 -2.12
C CYS A 198 -2.52 -2.63 -0.66
N LEU A 199 -3.69 -2.31 -0.11
CA LEU A 199 -4.15 -2.85 1.16
C LEU A 199 -4.87 -4.18 0.90
N PRO A 200 -4.54 -5.25 1.64
CA PRO A 200 -5.23 -6.52 1.50
C PRO A 200 -6.65 -6.42 2.05
N SER A 201 -7.61 -7.05 1.36
CA SER A 201 -8.97 -7.25 1.88
C SER A 201 -9.08 -8.51 2.75
N ASP A 202 -8.18 -9.47 2.52
CA ASP A 202 -8.21 -10.79 3.14
C ASP A 202 -6.85 -11.17 3.73
N PRO A 203 -6.82 -12.07 4.73
CA PRO A 203 -5.57 -12.60 5.27
C PRO A 203 -4.77 -13.41 4.23
N PHE A 204 -3.44 -13.37 4.35
CA PHE A 204 -2.58 -14.20 3.51
C PHE A 204 -2.49 -15.64 4.04
N PRO A 205 -2.46 -16.66 3.17
CA PRO A 205 -2.22 -18.04 3.58
C PRO A 205 -0.89 -18.21 4.31
N SER A 206 -0.86 -19.13 5.28
CA SER A 206 0.39 -19.52 5.95
C SER A 206 1.43 -20.01 4.94
N GLY A 207 2.67 -19.55 5.10
CA GLY A 207 3.77 -19.89 4.20
C GLY A 207 3.88 -19.01 2.95
N THR A 208 3.03 -17.98 2.80
CA THR A 208 3.20 -16.95 1.78
C THR A 208 4.57 -16.29 1.93
N GLU A 209 5.37 -16.26 0.86
CA GLU A 209 6.64 -15.55 0.84
C GLU A 209 6.38 -14.04 0.74
N CYS A 210 6.99 -13.28 1.66
CA CYS A 210 6.86 -11.83 1.72
C CYS A 210 8.25 -11.18 1.63
N HIS A 211 8.27 -9.91 1.19
CA HIS A 211 9.49 -9.11 1.13
C HIS A 211 9.44 -7.98 2.15
N ILE A 212 10.58 -7.69 2.76
CA ILE A 212 10.77 -6.54 3.65
C ILE A 212 11.80 -5.61 3.00
N SER A 213 11.51 -4.32 2.96
CA SER A 213 12.40 -3.27 2.49
C SER A 213 12.56 -2.18 3.53
N GLY A 214 13.74 -1.55 3.54
CA GLY A 214 14.08 -0.47 4.46
C GLY A 214 15.58 -0.21 4.44
N TRP A 215 16.01 0.85 5.14
CA TRP A 215 17.42 1.20 5.24
C TRP A 215 18.13 0.53 6.41
N GLY A 216 17.38 0.09 7.41
CA GLY A 216 17.88 -0.66 8.56
C GLY A 216 19.03 0.01 9.31
N VAL A 217 19.49 -0.66 10.36
CA VAL A 217 20.81 -0.45 10.93
C VAL A 217 21.44 -1.83 10.91
N THR A 218 22.37 -2.07 9.97
CA THR A 218 23.18 -3.29 10.04
C THR A 218 24.09 -3.14 11.25
N GLU A 219 24.04 -4.08 12.20
CA GLU A 219 25.08 -4.21 13.21
C GLU A 219 26.43 -4.25 12.49
N THR A 220 27.28 -3.26 12.78
CA THR A 220 28.69 -3.24 12.35
C THR A 220 29.55 -3.94 13.36
#